data_AF-A0A7U9E2A1-F1
#
_entry.id   AF-A0A7U9E2A1-F1
#
_cell.length_a   1.000
_cell.length_b   1.000
_cell.length_c   1.000
_cell.angle_alpha   90.00
_cell.angle_beta   90.00
_cell.angle_gamma   90.00
#
_symmetry.space_group_name_H-M   'P 1'
#
loop_
_entity.id
_entity.type
_entity.pdbx_description
1 polymer ?
#
loop_
_entity_poly.entity_id
_entity_poly.type
_entity_poly.pdbx_seq_one_letter_code
_entity_poly.pdbx_strand_id
1 'polypeptide(L)'
;MRQRTGSADRRTVERLVAAWLAETERHDPEAAGEARDGWERDALSDRSAQDLATWVTARVTDTGFTEDEGPYVAGPVRITPADKDTVHAWLRARGHAV
;
A
#
# COMPACT_ATOMS: atom_id res chain seq x y z
N MET A 1 -15.29 21.95 3.93
CA MET A 1 -14.00 21.30 4.27
C MET A 1 -13.85 20.00 3.47
N ARG A 2 -13.26 20.02 2.26
CA ARG A 2 -13.03 18.81 1.42
C ARG A 2 -11.57 18.63 0.97
N GLN A 3 -10.69 19.59 1.29
CA GLN A 3 -9.30 19.62 0.80
C GLN A 3 -8.31 18.96 1.77
N ARG A 4 -8.66 18.81 3.06
CA ARG A 4 -7.78 18.18 4.07
C ARG A 4 -7.69 16.66 3.92
N THR A 5 -8.73 16.03 3.39
CA THR A 5 -8.76 14.58 3.12
C THR A 5 -7.79 14.22 2.01
N GLY A 6 -7.80 14.93 0.87
CA GLY A 6 -6.91 14.61 -0.25
C GLY A 6 -5.41 14.64 0.10
N SER A 7 -4.97 15.57 0.94
CA SER A 7 -3.56 15.63 1.37
C SER A 7 -3.19 14.55 2.40
N ALA A 8 -4.12 14.19 3.29
CA ALA A 8 -3.92 13.11 4.25
C ALA A 8 -3.91 11.75 3.54
N ASP A 9 -4.87 11.53 2.63
CA ASP A 9 -4.99 10.32 1.82
C ASP A 9 -3.74 10.12 0.97
N ARG A 10 -3.23 11.19 0.35
CA ARG A 10 -2.00 11.14 -0.43
C ARG A 10 -0.78 10.76 0.41
N ARG A 11 -0.63 11.32 1.62
CA ARG A 11 0.45 10.91 2.54
C ARG A 11 0.33 9.46 2.97
N THR A 12 -0.88 8.97 3.19
CA THR A 12 -1.13 7.56 3.50
C THR A 12 -0.66 6.67 2.36
N VAL A 13 -1.05 6.99 1.12
CA VAL A 13 -0.60 6.23 -0.06
C VAL A 13 0.92 6.28 -0.21
N GLU A 14 1.52 7.47 -0.14
CA GLU A 14 2.98 7.66 -0.23
C GLU A 14 3.73 6.81 0.80
N ARG A 15 3.27 6.82 2.07
CA ARG A 15 3.84 6.01 3.15
C ARG A 15 3.75 4.51 2.84
N LEU A 16 2.60 4.05 2.36
CA LEU A 16 2.36 2.63 2.11
C LEU A 16 3.07 2.12 0.86
N VAL A 17 3.12 2.91 -0.21
CA VAL A 17 3.89 2.59 -1.41
C VAL A 17 5.38 2.50 -1.07
N ALA A 18 5.92 3.44 -0.28
CA ALA A 18 7.32 3.37 0.14
C ALA A 18 7.63 2.11 0.96
N ALA A 19 6.74 1.73 1.88
CA ALA A 19 6.89 0.51 2.68
C ALA A 19 6.80 -0.76 1.82
N TRP A 20 5.84 -0.82 0.90
CA TRP A 20 5.68 -1.92 -0.04
C TRP A 20 6.88 -2.06 -0.99
N LEU A 21 7.39 -0.95 -1.55
CA LEU A 21 8.59 -0.97 -2.39
C LEU A 21 9.82 -1.47 -1.63
N ALA A 22 10.03 -1.01 -0.39
CA ALA A 22 11.15 -1.46 0.42
C ALA A 22 11.06 -2.95 0.81
N GLU A 23 9.85 -3.50 0.94
CA GLU A 23 9.66 -4.93 1.14
C GLU A 23 9.86 -5.70 -0.16
N THR A 24 9.27 -5.23 -1.26
CA THR A 24 9.42 -5.82 -2.59
C THR A 24 10.87 -5.87 -3.00
N GLU A 25 11.66 -4.83 -2.77
CA GLU A 25 13.10 -4.79 -3.08
C GLU A 25 13.91 -5.89 -2.38
N ARG A 26 13.48 -6.34 -1.19
CA ARG A 26 14.12 -7.45 -0.46
C ARG A 26 13.82 -8.82 -1.07
N HIS A 27 12.69 -8.95 -1.75
CA HIS A 27 12.21 -10.21 -2.32
C HIS A 27 12.50 -10.31 -3.83
N ASP A 28 12.25 -9.22 -4.54
CA ASP A 28 12.35 -9.07 -5.99
C ASP A 28 12.75 -7.62 -6.34
N PRO A 29 14.06 -7.34 -6.46
CA PRO A 29 14.55 -5.98 -6.74
C PRO A 29 14.20 -5.49 -8.15
N GLU A 30 13.99 -6.39 -9.12
CA GLU A 30 13.59 -6.02 -10.48
C GLU A 30 12.15 -5.51 -10.47
N ALA A 31 11.23 -6.25 -9.85
CA ALA A 31 9.84 -5.84 -9.67
C ALA A 31 9.72 -4.53 -8.87
N ALA A 32 10.57 -4.34 -7.85
CA ALA A 32 10.63 -3.09 -7.09
C ALA A 32 11.09 -1.91 -7.96
N GLY A 33 12.04 -2.12 -8.85
CA GLY A 33 12.50 -1.10 -9.81
C GLY A 33 11.38 -0.67 -10.76
N GLU A 34 10.70 -1.61 -11.40
CA GLU A 34 9.59 -1.32 -12.31
C GLU A 34 8.44 -0.61 -11.59
N ALA A 35 8.08 -1.07 -10.39
CA ALA A 35 7.03 -0.47 -9.58
C ALA A 35 7.40 0.96 -9.14
N ARG A 36 8.68 1.20 -8.81
CA ARG A 36 9.19 2.51 -8.42
C ARG A 36 9.15 3.50 -9.58
N ASP A 37 9.64 3.09 -10.76
CA ASP A 37 9.58 3.91 -11.98
C ASP A 37 8.13 4.25 -12.34
N GLY A 38 7.22 3.28 -12.23
CA GLY A 38 5.79 3.48 -12.44
C GLY A 38 5.20 4.47 -11.42
N TRP A 39 5.57 4.35 -10.15
CA TRP A 39 5.12 5.27 -9.10
C TRP A 39 5.62 6.71 -9.32
N GLU A 40 6.90 6.90 -9.62
CA GLU A 40 7.49 8.23 -9.84
C GLU A 40 6.89 8.94 -11.07
N ARG A 41 6.36 8.17 -12.03
CA ARG A 41 5.70 8.68 -13.24
C ARG A 41 4.18 8.81 -13.11
N ASP A 42 3.60 8.53 -11.92
CA ASP A 42 2.15 8.39 -11.68
C ASP A 42 1.47 7.43 -12.69
N ALA A 43 2.21 6.41 -13.13
CA ALA A 43 1.85 5.46 -14.18
C ALA A 43 2.20 4.02 -13.75
N LEU A 44 1.74 3.64 -12.55
CA LEU A 44 1.86 2.27 -12.05
C LEU A 44 1.22 1.29 -13.05
N SER A 45 1.91 0.17 -13.29
CA SER A 45 1.35 -0.90 -14.11
C SER A 45 0.18 -1.58 -13.38
N ASP A 46 -0.75 -2.19 -14.12
CA ASP A 46 -1.86 -2.94 -13.51
C ASP A 46 -1.37 -4.07 -12.60
N ARG A 47 -0.24 -4.70 -12.95
CA ARG A 47 0.40 -5.72 -12.12
C ARG A 47 0.86 -5.13 -10.79
N SER A 48 1.64 -4.05 -10.84
CA SER A 48 2.14 -3.37 -9.63
C SER A 48 0.99 -2.81 -8.76
N ALA A 49 -0.09 -2.33 -9.39
CA ALA A 49 -1.30 -1.91 -8.70
C ALA A 49 -1.99 -3.07 -7.96
N GLN A 50 -2.13 -4.22 -8.62
CA GLN A 50 -2.69 -5.42 -8.01
C GLN A 50 -1.82 -5.97 -6.88
N ASP A 51 -0.50 -5.96 -7.06
CA ASP A 51 0.45 -6.41 -6.04
C ASP A 51 0.38 -5.51 -4.81
N LEU A 52 0.32 -4.18 -4.99
CA LEU A 52 0.13 -3.23 -3.89
C LEU A 52 -1.21 -3.48 -3.16
N ALA A 53 -2.31 -3.67 -3.89
CA ALA A 53 -3.63 -3.93 -3.29
C ALA A 53 -3.64 -5.25 -2.49
N THR A 54 -2.99 -6.27 -3.03
CA THR A 54 -2.83 -7.58 -2.37
C THR A 54 -1.99 -7.44 -1.10
N TRP A 55 -0.88 -6.70 -1.17
CA TRP A 55 0.01 -6.46 -0.05
C TRP A 55 -0.69 -5.72 1.10
N VAL A 56 -1.40 -4.61 0.83
CA VAL A 56 -2.13 -3.88 1.88
C VAL A 56 -3.24 -4.74 2.50
N THR A 57 -3.90 -5.58 1.70
CA THR A 57 -4.94 -6.50 2.18
C THR A 57 -4.37 -7.55 3.12
N ALA A 58 -3.25 -8.18 2.73
CA ALA A 58 -2.55 -9.16 3.56
C ALA A 58 -2.03 -8.55 4.87
N ARG A 59 -1.58 -7.30 4.87
CA ARG A 59 -1.05 -6.65 6.09
C ARG A 59 -2.14 -6.19 7.05
N VAL A 60 -3.33 -5.82 6.56
CA VAL A 60 -4.48 -5.54 7.44
C VAL A 60 -4.87 -6.79 8.22
N THR A 61 -4.77 -7.98 7.61
CA THR A 61 -5.02 -9.24 8.30
C THR A 61 -3.87 -9.66 9.24
N ASP A 62 -2.62 -9.36 8.87
CA ASP A 62 -1.43 -9.68 9.70
C ASP A 62 -1.27 -8.74 10.91
N THR A 63 -1.77 -7.50 10.84
CA THR A 63 -1.67 -6.50 11.92
C THR A 63 -2.77 -6.60 12.98
N GLY A 64 -3.48 -7.73 13.02
CA GLY A 64 -4.20 -8.20 14.19
C GLY A 64 -5.26 -7.24 14.70
N PHE A 65 -6.48 -7.38 14.19
CA PHE A 65 -7.66 -7.12 14.99
C PHE A 65 -7.86 -8.31 15.94
N THR A 66 -6.92 -8.51 16.85
CA THR A 66 -7.05 -9.49 17.94
C THR A 66 -6.35 -8.89 19.14
N GLU A 67 -7.14 -8.36 20.06
CA GLU A 67 -6.67 -7.94 21.40
C GLU A 67 -6.23 -9.14 22.26
N ASP A 68 -6.27 -10.36 21.70
CA ASP A 68 -5.93 -11.64 22.31
C ASP A 68 -5.22 -12.51 21.25
N GLU A 69 -4.11 -13.18 21.61
CA GLU A 69 -3.32 -14.13 20.80
C GLU A 69 -2.33 -13.62 19.71
N GLY A 70 -1.03 -13.77 20.02
CA GLY A 70 0.05 -13.94 19.04
C GLY A 70 1.15 -12.86 19.08
N PRO A 71 2.45 -13.23 18.99
CA PRO A 71 3.54 -12.24 19.01
C PRO A 71 3.43 -11.34 17.78
N TYR A 72 3.26 -10.04 18.05
CA TYR A 72 3.36 -8.95 17.09
C TYR A 72 4.53 -9.19 16.12
N VAL A 73 4.23 -9.44 14.85
CA VAL A 73 5.25 -9.38 13.81
C VAL A 73 5.49 -7.90 13.56
N ALA A 74 6.66 -7.40 13.96
CA ALA A 74 7.08 -6.03 13.71
C ALA A 74 7.27 -5.79 12.21
N GLY A 75 6.16 -5.65 11.49
CA GLY A 75 6.15 -5.04 10.17
C GLY A 75 6.59 -3.59 10.28
N PRO A 76 7.33 -3.05 9.30
CA PRO A 76 7.85 -1.68 9.34
C PRO A 76 6.73 -0.62 9.35
N VAL A 77 5.50 -1.00 8.99
CA VAL A 77 4.35 -0.10 9.00
C VAL A 77 3.09 -0.80 9.51
N ARG A 78 2.36 -0.13 10.42
CA ARG A 78 0.99 -0.53 10.81
C ARG A 78 0.01 -0.05 9.74
N ILE A 79 -0.74 -0.99 9.17
CA ILE A 79 -1.78 -0.72 8.15
C ILE A 79 -3.15 -0.95 8.78
N THR A 80 -3.97 0.08 8.81
CA THR A 80 -5.36 -0.03 9.26
C THR A 80 -6.29 -0.37 8.09
N PRO A 81 -7.51 -0.89 8.36
CA PRO A 81 -8.53 -1.05 7.32
C PRO A 81 -8.78 0.24 6.53
N ALA A 82 -8.77 1.40 7.20
CA ALA A 82 -8.93 2.69 6.57
C ALA A 82 -7.78 3.01 5.60
N ASP A 83 -6.52 2.71 5.97
CA ASP A 83 -5.39 2.91 5.07
C ASP A 83 -5.51 2.06 3.80
N LYS A 84 -5.97 0.80 3.93
CA LYS A 84 -6.25 -0.08 2.80
C LYS A 84 -7.33 0.52 1.90
N ASP A 85 -8.46 0.95 2.47
CA ASP A 85 -9.54 1.59 1.69
C ASP A 85 -9.05 2.85 0.97
N THR A 86 -8.20 3.66 1.60
CA THR A 86 -7.55 4.82 0.97
C THR A 86 -6.70 4.41 -0.24
N VAL A 87 -5.90 3.34 -0.13
CA VAL A 87 -5.08 2.83 -1.25
C VAL A 87 -5.96 2.28 -2.38
N HIS A 88 -6.99 1.49 -2.06
CA HIS A 88 -7.89 0.94 -3.08
C HIS A 88 -8.66 2.06 -3.80
N ALA A 89 -9.13 3.08 -3.08
CA ALA A 89 -9.77 4.25 -3.69
C ALA A 89 -8.80 5.02 -4.60
N TRP A 90 -7.55 5.19 -4.18
CA TRP A 90 -6.50 5.85 -4.97
C TRP A 90 -6.15 5.07 -6.25
N LEU A 91 -6.10 3.74 -6.20
CA LEU A 91 -5.89 2.86 -7.34
C LEU A 91 -7.06 2.91 -8.33
N ARG A 92 -8.30 2.82 -7.83
CA ARG A 92 -9.51 2.91 -8.67
C ARG A 92 -9.66 4.28 -9.34
N ALA A 93 -9.27 5.36 -8.67
CA ALA A 93 -9.25 6.70 -9.26
C ALA A 93 -8.29 6.83 -10.45
N ARG A 94 -7.32 5.93 -10.57
CA ARG A 94 -6.38 5.82 -11.71
C ARG A 94 -6.79 4.80 -12.76
N GLY A 95 -7.92 4.12 -12.56
CA GLY A 95 -8.46 3.15 -13.51
C GLY A 95 -8.06 1.69 -13.25
N HIS A 96 -7.37 1.40 -12.15
CA HIS A 96 -7.02 0.01 -11.80
C HIS A 96 -8.20 -0.74 -11.19
N ALA A 97 -8.41 -1.99 -11.61
CA ALA A 97 -9.44 -2.88 -11.08
C ALA A 97 -8.91 -3.66 -9.87
N VAL A 98 -9.05 -3.06 -8.68
CA VAL A 98 -8.67 -3.64 -7.38
C VAL A 98 -9.83 -3.72 -6.39
#